data_AF-A0AAW8F4L2-F1
#
_entry.id   AF-A0AAW8F4L2-F1
#
_cell.length_a   1.000
_cell.length_b   1.000
_cell.length_c   1.000
_cell.angle_alpha   90.00
_cell.angle_beta   90.00
_cell.angle_gamma   90.00
#
_symmetry.space_group_name_H-M   'P 1'
#
loop_
_entity.id
_entity.type
_entity.pdbx_description
1 polymer ?
#
loop_
_entity_poly.entity_id
_entity_poly.type
_entity_poly.pdbx_seq_one_letter_code
_entity_poly.pdbx_strand_id
1 'polypeptide(L)'
;MTWLRTHRLALTALMFCVAAVAGVHLWLDVMPIAERQEKTITVVEDDTTEIAGQELTLEDARWDEYPSPDGTRVVSVHMRGSGGPDSASCGRVTLSEVHGSRTWLDADDVIDVPYDAGAAYCMNESEPYDIISVFLVPDDAEGPFFLDIDGEDRAVTRFLIEP
;
A
#
# COMPACT_ATOMS: atom_id res chain seq x y z
N MET A 1 2.85 -21.49 58.19
CA MET A 1 2.01 -21.11 57.03
C MET A 1 2.77 -21.50 55.78
N THR A 2 2.14 -22.19 54.82
CA THR A 2 2.85 -22.75 53.66
C THR A 2 3.27 -21.65 52.69
N TRP A 3 4.48 -21.74 52.14
CA TRP A 3 5.08 -20.80 51.17
C TRP A 3 4.11 -20.42 50.02
N LEU A 4 3.34 -21.41 49.55
CA LEU A 4 2.31 -21.26 48.54
C LEU A 4 1.21 -20.25 48.91
N ARG A 5 0.86 -20.12 50.20
CA ARG A 5 -0.13 -19.14 50.67
C ARG A 5 0.39 -17.72 50.63
N THR A 6 1.68 -17.52 50.89
CA THR A 6 2.33 -16.20 50.89
C THR A 6 2.55 -15.69 49.46
N HIS A 7 2.91 -16.57 48.52
CA HIS A 7 3.24 -16.19 47.14
C HIS A 7 2.08 -16.28 46.15
N ARG A 8 0.86 -16.57 46.62
CA ARG A 8 -0.33 -16.72 45.80
C ARG A 8 -0.62 -15.50 44.91
N LEU A 9 -0.53 -14.29 45.47
CA LEU A 9 -0.76 -13.04 44.74
C LEU A 9 0.27 -12.82 43.63
N ALA A 10 1.55 -13.07 43.92
CA ALA A 10 2.62 -12.93 42.95
C ALA A 10 2.48 -13.94 41.80
N LEU A 11 2.09 -15.19 42.12
CA LEU A 11 1.85 -16.23 41.11
C LEU A 11 0.64 -15.91 40.23
N THR A 12 -0.45 -15.38 40.81
CA THR A 12 -1.60 -14.94 40.00
C THR A 12 -1.24 -13.77 39.10
N ALA A 13 -0.50 -12.78 39.61
CA ALA A 13 -0.05 -11.65 38.81
C ALA A 13 0.85 -12.12 37.65
N LEU A 14 1.80 -13.01 37.92
CA LEU A 14 2.67 -13.60 36.90
C LEU A 14 1.86 -14.34 35.82
N MET A 15 0.86 -15.13 36.22
CA MET A 15 -0.02 -15.83 35.27
C MET A 15 -0.77 -14.87 34.35
N PHE A 16 -1.29 -13.75 34.88
CA PHE A 16 -1.92 -12.71 34.07
C PHE A 16 -0.93 -12.03 33.11
N CYS A 17 0.29 -11.72 33.58
CA CYS A 17 1.32 -11.16 32.70
C CYS A 17 1.69 -12.12 31.56
N VAL A 18 1.85 -13.41 31.84
CA VAL A 18 2.13 -14.42 30.80
C VAL A 18 0.99 -14.52 29.80
N ALA A 19 -0.26 -14.55 30.28
CA ALA A 19 -1.43 -14.58 29.40
C ALA A 19 -1.52 -13.32 28.51
N ALA A 20 -1.23 -12.14 29.08
CA ALA A 20 -1.24 -10.89 28.32
C ALA A 20 -0.15 -10.88 27.24
N VAL A 21 1.08 -11.28 27.58
CA VAL A 21 2.20 -11.36 26.61
C VAL A 21 1.91 -12.39 25.52
N ALA A 22 1.39 -13.57 25.88
CA ALA A 22 0.97 -14.57 24.89
C ALA A 22 -0.16 -14.05 23.99
N GLY A 23 -1.13 -13.32 24.55
CA GLY A 23 -2.20 -12.69 23.79
C GLY A 23 -1.67 -11.66 22.78
N VAL A 24 -0.74 -10.80 23.21
CA VAL A 24 -0.08 -9.82 22.34
C VAL A 24 0.70 -10.50 21.23
N HIS A 25 1.49 -11.54 21.53
CA HIS A 25 2.22 -12.30 20.52
C HIS A 25 1.29 -12.99 19.52
N LEU A 26 0.22 -13.63 19.98
CA LEU A 26 -0.75 -14.26 19.07
C LEU A 26 -1.44 -13.22 18.18
N TRP A 27 -1.78 -12.06 18.73
CA TRP A 27 -2.45 -10.99 18.01
C TRP A 27 -1.53 -10.31 16.99
N LEU A 28 -0.30 -9.96 17.38
CA LEU A 28 0.62 -9.19 16.55
C LEU A 28 1.48 -10.04 15.64
N ASP A 29 1.87 -11.25 16.05
CA ASP A 29 2.82 -12.07 15.29
C ASP A 29 2.13 -13.17 14.49
N VAL A 30 1.07 -13.79 15.04
CA VAL A 30 0.46 -14.99 14.42
C VAL A 30 -0.73 -14.66 13.54
N MET A 31 -1.66 -13.81 13.98
CA MET A 31 -2.83 -13.47 13.15
C MET A 31 -2.47 -12.86 11.79
N PRO A 32 -1.48 -11.95 11.67
CA PRO A 32 -1.11 -11.39 10.36
C PRO A 32 -0.55 -12.43 9.39
N ILE A 33 0.00 -13.54 9.89
CA ILE A 33 0.48 -14.65 9.06
C ILE A 33 -0.70 -15.51 8.56
N ALA A 34 -1.71 -15.72 9.41
CA ALA A 34 -2.92 -16.46 9.05
C ALA A 34 -3.84 -15.68 8.08
N GLU A 35 -3.79 -14.36 8.11
CA GLU A 35 -4.51 -13.45 7.20
C GLU A 35 -3.82 -13.25 5.86
N ARG A 36 -2.64 -13.85 5.65
CA ARG A 36 -1.97 -13.93 4.34
C ARG A 36 -2.71 -14.92 3.43
N GLN A 37 -4.02 -14.72 3.28
CA GLN A 37 -4.82 -15.31 2.22
C GLN A 37 -4.25 -14.84 0.88
N GLU A 38 -4.24 -15.74 -0.10
CA GLU A 38 -3.70 -15.49 -1.43
C GLU A 38 -4.38 -14.26 -2.04
N LYS A 39 -3.66 -13.14 -2.16
CA LYS A 39 -4.10 -12.00 -2.95
C LYS A 39 -4.17 -12.44 -4.41
N THR A 40 -5.32 -12.29 -5.05
CA THR A 40 -5.43 -12.53 -6.49
C THR A 40 -4.78 -11.36 -7.21
N ILE A 41 -3.68 -11.60 -7.91
CA ILE A 41 -2.99 -10.57 -8.69
C ILE A 41 -3.47 -10.66 -10.15
N THR A 42 -4.07 -9.59 -10.64
CA THR A 42 -4.45 -9.43 -12.05
C THR A 42 -3.44 -8.52 -12.72
N VAL A 43 -2.72 -9.05 -13.72
CA VAL A 43 -1.78 -8.24 -14.52
C VAL A 43 -2.56 -7.58 -15.66
N VAL A 44 -2.40 -6.27 -15.80
CA VAL A 44 -3.05 -5.48 -16.85
C VAL A 44 -2.22 -5.56 -18.12
N GLU A 45 -2.86 -5.89 -19.24
CA GLU A 45 -2.21 -5.97 -20.56
C GLU A 45 -2.39 -4.68 -21.39
N ASP A 46 -3.49 -3.94 -21.21
CA ASP A 46 -3.93 -2.86 -22.11
C ASP A 46 -3.99 -1.46 -21.46
N ASP A 47 -3.09 -1.15 -20.51
CA ASP A 47 -3.00 0.11 -19.72
C ASP A 47 -4.28 0.56 -18.97
N THR A 48 -5.42 -0.05 -19.25
CA THR A 48 -6.75 0.28 -18.77
C THR A 48 -7.39 -0.95 -18.15
N THR A 49 -8.04 -0.77 -17.00
CA THR A 49 -8.71 -1.86 -16.29
C THR A 49 -9.75 -1.31 -15.31
N GLU A 50 -10.75 -2.12 -14.98
CA GLU A 50 -11.72 -1.79 -13.94
C GLU A 50 -11.14 -2.09 -12.55
N ILE A 51 -11.20 -1.11 -11.64
CA ILE A 51 -10.80 -1.23 -10.23
C ILE A 51 -11.81 -0.44 -9.40
N ALA A 52 -12.36 -1.05 -8.34
CA ALA A 52 -13.27 -0.38 -7.40
C ALA A 52 -14.45 0.34 -8.10
N GLY A 53 -15.09 -0.34 -9.06
CA GLY A 53 -16.28 0.14 -9.76
C GLY A 53 -16.04 1.30 -10.75
N GLN A 54 -14.78 1.55 -11.11
CA GLN A 54 -14.41 2.55 -12.13
C GLN A 54 -13.28 2.05 -13.02
N GLU A 55 -13.17 2.63 -14.20
CA GLU A 55 -12.07 2.37 -15.10
C GLU A 55 -10.88 3.25 -14.70
N LEU A 56 -9.73 2.63 -14.46
CA LEU A 56 -8.46 3.32 -14.30
C LEU A 56 -7.60 3.06 -15.54
N THR A 57 -7.06 4.14 -16.10
CA THR A 57 -6.11 4.10 -17.22
C THR A 57 -4.77 4.65 -16.75
N LEU A 58 -3.70 3.88 -16.95
CA LEU A 58 -2.33 4.35 -16.81
C LEU A 58 -2.03 5.29 -17.97
N GLU A 59 -1.68 6.54 -17.67
CA GLU A 59 -1.35 7.53 -18.71
C GLU A 59 0.16 7.56 -18.98
N ASP A 60 0.95 7.78 -17.92
CA ASP A 60 2.40 7.70 -17.97
C ASP A 60 3.03 7.54 -16.59
N ALA A 61 4.33 7.22 -16.60
CA ALA A 61 5.20 7.28 -15.44
C ALA A 61 6.40 8.16 -15.80
N ARG A 62 6.91 8.92 -14.83
CA ARG A 62 8.00 9.88 -15.06
C ARG A 62 9.01 9.86 -13.93
N TRP A 63 10.27 10.01 -14.30
CA TRP A 63 11.34 10.35 -13.37
C TRP A 63 11.40 11.84 -13.02
N ASP A 64 11.63 12.11 -11.74
CA ASP A 64 12.13 13.38 -11.21
C ASP A 64 11.27 14.60 -11.59
N GLU A 65 9.95 14.40 -11.71
CA GLU A 65 8.96 15.47 -11.91
C GLU A 65 8.89 16.42 -10.69
N TYR A 66 9.12 15.86 -9.50
CA TYR A 66 9.14 16.58 -8.22
C TYR A 66 10.52 16.51 -7.56
N PRO A 67 10.89 17.50 -6.74
CA PRO A 67 12.19 17.51 -6.08
C PRO A 67 12.35 16.32 -5.10
N SER A 68 13.49 15.64 -5.16
CA SER A 68 13.86 14.56 -4.25
C SER A 68 14.95 14.99 -3.25
N PRO A 69 15.01 14.35 -2.06
CA PRO A 69 16.19 14.37 -1.21
C PRO A 69 17.42 13.73 -1.86
N ASP A 70 18.61 14.10 -1.38
CA ASP A 70 19.88 13.51 -1.83
C ASP A 70 19.90 11.97 -1.69
N GLY A 71 20.38 11.28 -2.73
CA GLY A 71 20.45 9.81 -2.78
C GLY A 71 19.12 9.13 -3.11
N THR A 72 18.12 9.90 -3.52
CA THR A 72 16.81 9.39 -3.93
C THR A 72 16.31 10.05 -5.21
N ARG A 73 15.36 9.41 -5.87
CA ARG A 73 14.67 9.87 -7.08
C ARG A 73 13.16 9.75 -6.87
N VAL A 74 12.40 10.63 -7.51
CA VAL A 74 10.94 10.52 -7.51
C VAL A 74 10.49 9.79 -8.76
N VAL A 75 9.64 8.79 -8.59
CA VAL A 75 8.81 8.23 -9.67
C VAL A 75 7.40 8.76 -9.47
N SER A 76 6.91 9.56 -10.41
CA SER A 76 5.49 9.94 -10.47
C SER A 76 4.77 9.05 -11.48
N VAL A 77 3.55 8.64 -11.13
CA VAL A 77 2.70 7.82 -11.98
C VAL A 77 1.37 8.52 -12.13
N HIS A 78 1.01 8.86 -13.35
CA HIS A 78 -0.23 9.52 -13.70
C HIS A 78 -1.23 8.49 -14.19
N MET A 79 -2.41 8.54 -13.61
CA MET A 79 -3.52 7.69 -14.01
C MET A 79 -4.77 8.54 -14.17
N ARG A 80 -5.69 8.08 -15.00
CA ARG A 80 -7.00 8.68 -15.17
C ARG A 80 -8.09 7.76 -14.68
N GLY A 81 -8.90 8.25 -13.75
CA GLY A 81 -10.10 7.57 -13.27
C GLY A 81 -11.33 8.06 -14.01
N SER A 82 -12.17 7.11 -14.46
CA SER A 82 -13.47 7.46 -15.07
C SER A 82 -14.46 8.06 -14.07
N GLY A 83 -14.29 7.78 -12.77
CA GLY A 83 -15.30 8.09 -11.75
C GLY A 83 -16.61 7.34 -12.03
N GLY A 84 -17.72 7.92 -11.56
CA GLY A 84 -19.08 7.41 -11.77
C GLY A 84 -19.81 7.05 -10.47
N PRO A 85 -21.12 6.74 -10.55
CA PRO A 85 -21.96 6.48 -9.37
C PRO A 85 -21.59 5.20 -8.62
N ASP A 86 -20.91 4.27 -9.29
CA ASP A 86 -20.46 2.99 -8.72
C ASP A 86 -18.98 3.05 -8.30
N SER A 87 -18.30 4.19 -8.52
CA SER A 87 -16.89 4.36 -8.18
C SER A 87 -16.69 4.37 -6.66
N ALA A 88 -15.73 3.58 -6.18
CA ALA A 88 -15.36 3.48 -4.78
C ALA A 88 -13.88 3.84 -4.57
N SER A 89 -13.49 4.01 -3.32
CA SER A 89 -12.09 4.21 -2.96
C SER A 89 -11.29 2.93 -3.19
N CYS A 90 -10.21 3.04 -3.96
CA CYS A 90 -9.18 2.02 -4.06
C CYS A 90 -8.42 1.91 -2.73
N GLY A 91 -7.79 0.75 -2.54
CA GLY A 91 -6.92 0.51 -1.41
C GLY A 91 -5.54 1.13 -1.60
N ARG A 92 -4.54 0.49 -1.01
CA ARG A 92 -3.16 0.95 -1.05
C ARG A 92 -2.58 0.83 -2.45
N VAL A 93 -1.80 1.85 -2.83
CA VAL A 93 -0.95 1.84 -4.02
C VAL A 93 0.50 1.55 -3.59
N THR A 94 1.17 0.65 -4.28
CA THR A 94 2.58 0.32 -4.02
C THR A 94 3.37 0.16 -5.31
N LEU A 95 4.66 0.49 -5.26
CA LEU A 95 5.59 0.33 -6.37
C LEU A 95 6.58 -0.78 -6.03
N SER A 96 6.80 -1.75 -6.91
CA SER A 96 7.76 -2.84 -6.69
C SER A 96 8.70 -3.01 -7.86
N GLU A 97 9.95 -3.41 -7.61
CA GLU A 97 10.86 -3.75 -8.71
C GLU A 97 10.44 -5.04 -9.40
N VAL A 98 10.47 -5.03 -10.74
CA VAL A 98 10.20 -6.24 -11.53
C VAL A 98 11.28 -7.31 -11.31
N HIS A 99 12.55 -6.89 -11.23
CA HIS A 99 13.70 -7.79 -11.09
C HIS A 99 14.30 -7.82 -9.68
N GLY A 100 13.65 -7.17 -8.72
CA GLY A 100 14.13 -7.03 -7.35
C GLY A 100 13.15 -7.56 -6.31
N SER A 101 13.45 -7.25 -5.05
CA SER A 101 12.57 -7.55 -3.92
C SER A 101 12.17 -6.30 -3.14
N ARG A 102 12.46 -5.11 -3.70
CA ARG A 102 12.14 -3.83 -3.07
C ARG A 102 10.73 -3.42 -3.46
N THR A 103 10.01 -2.93 -2.46
CA THR A 103 8.67 -2.37 -2.59
C THR A 103 8.62 -1.05 -1.83
N TRP A 104 8.04 -0.04 -2.45
CA TRP A 104 7.86 1.30 -1.92
C TRP A 104 6.37 1.60 -1.77
N LEU A 105 6.07 2.42 -0.76
CA LEU A 105 4.75 2.95 -0.53
C LEU A 105 4.66 4.33 -1.19
N ASP A 106 3.45 4.75 -1.49
CA ASP A 106 3.19 6.12 -1.92
C ASP A 106 3.75 7.12 -0.87
N ALA A 107 4.33 8.21 -1.38
CA ALA A 107 5.08 9.21 -0.64
C ALA A 107 4.48 10.62 -0.78
N ASP A 108 3.18 10.72 -1.08
CA ASP A 108 2.41 11.97 -1.18
C ASP A 108 2.61 12.90 0.03
N ASP A 109 2.69 12.36 1.24
CA ASP A 109 2.90 13.12 2.47
C ASP A 109 4.33 13.68 2.62
N VAL A 110 5.29 13.17 1.85
CA VAL A 110 6.73 13.51 1.96
C VAL A 110 7.19 14.39 0.79
N ILE A 111 6.59 14.23 -0.38
CA ILE A 111 6.90 14.97 -1.60
C ILE A 111 5.90 16.12 -1.73
N ASP A 112 6.40 17.34 -1.97
CA ASP A 112 5.55 18.53 -2.14
C ASP A 112 4.87 18.53 -3.52
N VAL A 113 3.82 17.72 -3.65
CA VAL A 113 2.97 17.65 -4.85
C VAL A 113 1.92 18.76 -4.78
N PRO A 114 1.76 19.58 -5.83
CA PRO A 114 0.73 20.62 -5.84
C PRO A 114 -0.67 20.03 -5.63
N TYR A 115 -1.47 20.67 -4.77
CA TYR A 115 -2.82 20.20 -4.42
C TYR A 115 -3.76 20.05 -5.63
N ASP A 116 -3.52 20.80 -6.71
CA ASP A 116 -4.30 20.80 -7.95
C ASP A 116 -3.74 19.87 -9.04
N ALA A 117 -2.66 19.13 -8.75
CA ALA A 117 -2.03 18.24 -9.73
C ALA A 117 -2.88 16.98 -10.00
N GLY A 118 -3.61 16.50 -9.01
CA GLY A 118 -4.48 15.32 -9.12
C GLY A 118 -4.92 14.81 -7.76
N ALA A 119 -5.79 13.81 -7.76
CA ALA A 119 -6.13 13.09 -6.54
C ALA A 119 -4.97 12.13 -6.16
N ALA A 120 -4.70 11.98 -4.86
CA ALA A 120 -3.73 10.99 -4.37
C ALA A 120 -4.30 9.55 -4.37
N TYR A 121 -5.62 9.42 -4.48
CA TYR A 121 -6.33 8.15 -4.42
C TYR A 121 -7.64 8.19 -5.20
N CYS A 122 -8.19 7.02 -5.49
CA CYS A 122 -9.47 6.87 -6.17
C CYS A 122 -10.64 7.52 -5.39
N MET A 123 -11.42 8.36 -6.06
CA MET A 123 -12.52 9.11 -5.47
C MET A 123 -13.88 8.41 -5.65
N ASN A 124 -14.69 8.39 -4.58
CA ASN A 124 -16.04 7.84 -4.58
C ASN A 124 -17.05 8.80 -5.25
N GLU A 125 -17.98 8.27 -6.03
CA GLU A 125 -19.10 9.01 -6.67
C GLU A 125 -18.64 10.30 -7.37
N SER A 126 -17.54 10.24 -8.14
CA SER A 126 -16.86 11.41 -8.70
C SER A 126 -17.06 11.59 -10.21
N GLU A 127 -16.87 12.81 -10.72
CA GLU A 127 -16.64 13.05 -12.16
C GLU A 127 -15.23 12.55 -12.56
N PRO A 128 -14.94 12.27 -13.84
CA PRO A 128 -13.60 11.85 -14.27
C PRO A 128 -12.49 12.77 -13.76
N TYR A 129 -11.42 12.17 -13.26
CA TYR A 129 -10.36 12.86 -12.52
C TYR A 129 -8.99 12.24 -12.80
N ASP A 130 -7.96 13.04 -12.58
CA ASP A 130 -6.58 12.59 -12.68
C ASP A 130 -6.08 12.17 -11.29
N ILE A 131 -5.27 11.12 -11.27
CA ILE A 131 -4.66 10.55 -10.07
C ILE A 131 -3.14 10.64 -10.27
N ILE A 132 -2.44 11.11 -9.26
CA ILE A 132 -0.98 11.11 -9.24
C ILE A 132 -0.52 10.35 -8.01
N SER A 133 0.18 9.25 -8.24
CA SER A 133 0.91 8.53 -7.20
C SER A 133 2.40 8.86 -7.31
N VAL A 134 3.04 9.13 -6.17
CA VAL A 134 4.45 9.51 -6.13
C VAL A 134 5.22 8.57 -5.22
N PHE A 135 6.37 8.12 -5.69
CA PHE A 135 7.21 7.18 -4.96
C PHE A 135 8.61 7.74 -4.83
N LEU A 136 9.17 7.64 -3.63
CA LEU A 136 10.57 7.94 -3.38
C LEU A 136 11.39 6.66 -3.42
N VAL A 137 12.21 6.52 -4.46
CA VAL A 137 13.08 5.36 -4.66
C VAL A 137 14.55 5.75 -4.49
N PRO A 138 15.44 4.83 -4.10
CA PRO A 138 16.88 5.07 -4.13
C PRO A 138 17.36 5.38 -5.55
N ASP A 139 18.46 6.13 -5.67
CA ASP A 139 19.04 6.52 -6.97
C ASP A 139 19.54 5.36 -7.82
N ASP A 140 19.78 4.18 -7.22
CA ASP A 140 20.13 2.93 -7.88
C ASP A 140 18.92 2.12 -8.39
N ALA A 141 17.69 2.62 -8.21
CA ALA A 141 16.48 2.00 -8.77
C ALA A 141 16.33 2.43 -10.24
N GLU A 142 16.49 1.47 -11.16
CA GLU A 142 16.47 1.73 -12.61
C GLU A 142 15.13 1.40 -13.28
N GLY A 143 14.27 0.61 -12.63
CA GLY A 143 13.07 0.04 -13.25
C GLY A 143 13.38 -1.16 -14.17
N PRO A 144 12.39 -1.70 -14.90
CA PRO A 144 10.96 -1.36 -14.84
C PRO A 144 10.34 -1.72 -13.47
N PHE A 145 9.15 -1.16 -13.20
CA PHE A 145 8.45 -1.36 -11.94
C PHE A 145 7.05 -1.96 -12.15
N PHE A 146 6.55 -2.61 -11.12
CA PHE A 146 5.15 -2.96 -10.98
C PHE A 146 4.44 -1.94 -10.09
N LEU A 147 3.40 -1.30 -10.62
CA LEU A 147 2.44 -0.53 -9.82
C LEU A 147 1.30 -1.46 -9.43
N ASP A 148 1.18 -1.72 -8.13
CA ASP A 148 0.14 -2.55 -7.54
C ASP A 148 -0.89 -1.67 -6.85
N ILE A 149 -2.15 -1.80 -7.26
CA ILE A 149 -3.30 -1.11 -6.67
C ILE A 149 -4.22 -2.15 -6.03
N ASP A 150 -4.41 -2.05 -4.72
CA ASP A 150 -5.38 -2.88 -4.01
C ASP A 150 -6.81 -2.48 -4.44
N GLY A 151 -7.57 -3.43 -4.96
CA GLY A 151 -8.99 -3.29 -5.28
C GLY A 151 -9.90 -3.87 -4.19
N GLU A 152 -11.16 -4.11 -4.54
CA GLU A 152 -12.11 -4.80 -3.67
C GLU A 152 -11.74 -6.28 -3.48
N ASP A 153 -12.28 -6.91 -2.43
CA ASP A 153 -12.17 -8.36 -2.17
C ASP A 153 -10.75 -8.96 -2.19
N ARG A 154 -9.74 -8.17 -1.79
CA ARG A 154 -8.31 -8.56 -1.77
C ARG A 154 -7.72 -8.85 -3.16
N ALA A 155 -8.34 -8.34 -4.22
CA ALA A 155 -7.74 -8.30 -5.54
C ALA A 155 -6.65 -7.22 -5.59
N VAL A 156 -5.55 -7.52 -6.28
CA VAL A 156 -4.50 -6.55 -6.60
C VAL A 156 -4.42 -6.46 -8.10
N THR A 157 -4.54 -5.25 -8.62
CA THR A 157 -4.31 -4.99 -10.03
C THR A 157 -2.89 -4.47 -10.22
N ARG A 158 -2.16 -5.08 -11.15
CA ARG A 158 -0.75 -4.84 -11.39
C ARG A 158 -0.53 -4.27 -12.78
N PHE A 159 0.05 -3.08 -12.84
CA PHE A 159 0.52 -2.45 -14.07
C PHE A 159 2.03 -2.57 -14.17
N LEU A 160 2.55 -2.83 -15.37
CA LEU A 160 3.97 -2.67 -15.66
C LEU A 160 4.21 -1.21 -16.05
N ILE A 161 5.15 -0.53 -15.39
CA ILE A 161 5.46 0.88 -15.67
C ILE A 161 6.94 1.07 -16.00
N GLU A 162 7.21 1.98 -16.93
CA GLU A 162 8.53 2.40 -17.38
C GLU A 162 8.65 3.94 -17.29
N PRO A 163 9.20 4.48 -16.19
CA PRO A 163 9.33 5.92 -15.97
C PRO A 163 10.46 6.62 -16.73
#